data_AF-A0A7C1Y5Q3-F1
#
_entry.id   AF-A0A7C1Y5Q3-F1
#
_cell.length_a   1.000
_cell.length_b   1.000
_cell.length_c   1.000
_cell.angle_alpha   90.00
_cell.angle_beta   90.00
_cell.angle_gamma   90.00
#
_symmetry.space_group_name_H-M   'P 1'
#
loop_
_entity.id
_entity.type
_entity.pdbx_description
1 polymer ?
#
loop_
_entity_poly.entity_id
_entity_poly.type
_entity_poly.pdbx_seq_one_letter_code
_entity_poly.pdbx_strand_id
1 'polypeptide(L)'
;MKAVILAAGAGTRIGNQLPKCLMELPTGNTILGNQIEILRDKDIREIVVVVGFKKDVIMERYPGVIYRYNPLYHMTNTSKSLMMALDSIDPGDTVWLNGDVFLEPEVLERVVSGEGNVIAVNRAKCNDEEVRYRTGADGRIVEISKS
;
A
#
# COMPACT_ATOMS: atom_id res chain seq x y z
N MET A 1 -11.36 -6.22 10.47
CA MET A 1 -10.28 -6.17 9.46
C MET A 1 -9.54 -4.86 9.59
N LYS A 2 -8.22 -4.87 9.40
CA LYS A 2 -7.33 -3.70 9.47
C LYS A 2 -6.75 -3.37 8.10
N ALA A 3 -6.20 -2.18 7.93
CA ALA A 3 -5.46 -1.82 6.73
C ALA A 3 -4.06 -1.27 7.06
N VAL A 4 -3.08 -1.65 6.25
CA VAL A 4 -1.73 -1.11 6.25
C VAL A 4 -1.47 -0.46 4.90
N ILE A 5 -1.11 0.83 4.90
CA ILE A 5 -0.72 1.57 3.69
C ILE A 5 0.75 1.95 3.80
N LEU A 6 1.56 1.53 2.82
CA LEU A 6 2.98 1.84 2.79
C LEU A 6 3.25 3.11 1.99
N ALA A 7 3.50 4.22 2.68
CA ALA A 7 3.69 5.56 2.12
C ALA A 7 5.05 6.18 2.50
N ALA A 8 6.05 5.35 2.81
CA ALA A 8 7.35 5.83 3.29
C ALA A 8 8.30 6.30 2.18
N GLY A 9 8.05 5.87 0.93
CA GLY A 9 8.94 6.10 -0.22
C GLY A 9 8.86 7.52 -0.78
N ALA A 10 10.00 8.05 -1.20
CA ALA A 10 10.09 9.39 -1.81
C ALA A 10 9.68 9.42 -3.30
N GLY A 11 9.67 8.28 -4.00
CA GLY A 11 9.36 8.24 -5.43
C GLY A 11 10.39 8.94 -6.32
N THR A 12 11.68 8.84 -5.96
CA THR A 12 12.82 9.58 -6.54
C THR A 12 12.93 9.56 -8.06
N ARG A 13 12.39 8.54 -8.73
CA ARG A 13 12.39 8.43 -10.21
C ARG A 13 11.60 9.54 -10.93
N ILE A 14 10.66 10.19 -10.24
CA ILE A 14 9.79 11.21 -10.85
C ILE A 14 10.25 12.64 -10.48
N GLY A 15 11.32 12.81 -9.70
CA GLY A 15 11.85 14.14 -9.35
C GLY A 15 10.89 15.04 -8.57
N ASN A 16 9.77 14.48 -8.08
CA ASN A 16 8.75 15.26 -7.41
C ASN A 16 9.19 15.74 -6.02
N GLN A 17 8.85 16.99 -5.71
CA GLN A 17 9.06 17.53 -4.37
C GLN A 17 8.10 16.91 -3.34
N LEU A 18 7.01 16.27 -3.76
CA LEU A 18 6.01 15.67 -2.87
C LEU A 18 6.07 14.13 -2.93
N PRO A 19 5.75 13.43 -1.83
CA PRO A 19 5.56 11.98 -1.84
C PRO A 19 4.56 11.56 -2.93
N LYS A 20 4.83 10.47 -3.65
CA LYS A 20 3.93 9.97 -4.70
C LYS A 20 2.50 9.71 -4.20
N CYS A 21 2.37 9.27 -2.96
CA CYS A 21 1.07 9.04 -2.35
C CYS A 21 0.20 10.30 -2.25
N LEU A 22 0.79 11.49 -2.35
CA LEU A 22 0.10 12.78 -2.39
C LEU A 22 -0.12 13.32 -3.81
N MET A 23 0.18 12.54 -4.86
CA MET A 23 -0.16 12.92 -6.23
C MET A 23 -1.67 13.10 -6.36
N GLU A 24 -2.08 14.21 -6.96
CA GLU A 24 -3.48 14.54 -7.19
C GLU A 24 -4.03 13.74 -8.36
N LEU A 25 -5.24 13.23 -8.15
CA LEU A 25 -6.05 12.53 -9.13
C LEU A 25 -6.96 13.55 -9.83
N PRO A 26 -7.46 13.23 -11.05
CA PRO A 26 -8.41 14.10 -11.75
C PRO A 26 -9.70 14.40 -10.95
N THR A 27 -10.01 13.59 -9.95
CA THR A 27 -11.14 13.77 -9.02
C THR A 27 -10.91 14.87 -7.97
N GLY A 28 -9.70 15.41 -7.86
CA GLY A 28 -9.30 16.37 -6.82
C GLY A 28 -8.83 15.73 -5.52
N ASN A 29 -8.90 14.40 -5.38
CA ASN A 29 -8.32 13.67 -4.26
C ASN A 29 -6.85 13.31 -4.52
N THR A 30 -6.10 12.84 -3.51
CA THR A 30 -4.78 12.22 -3.72
C THR A 30 -4.89 10.69 -3.78
N ILE A 31 -3.85 10.00 -4.25
CA ILE A 31 -3.78 8.53 -4.21
C ILE A 31 -4.05 8.00 -2.78
N LEU A 32 -3.37 8.55 -1.77
CA LEU A 32 -3.56 8.15 -0.37
C LEU A 32 -4.97 8.45 0.14
N GLY A 33 -5.50 9.63 -0.19
CA GLY A 33 -6.85 10.03 0.21
C GLY A 33 -7.92 9.10 -0.36
N ASN A 34 -7.80 8.76 -1.65
CA ASN A 34 -8.65 7.78 -2.32
C ASN A 34 -8.62 6.41 -1.62
N GLN A 35 -7.43 5.92 -1.26
CA GLN A 35 -7.31 4.66 -0.51
C GLN A 35 -7.99 4.73 0.86
N ILE A 36 -7.79 5.82 1.62
CA ILE A 36 -8.39 6.01 2.94
C ILE A 36 -9.92 6.06 2.86
N GLU A 37 -10.47 6.76 1.87
CA GLU A 37 -11.92 6.85 1.64
C GLU A 37 -12.52 5.50 1.30
N ILE A 38 -11.96 4.78 0.32
CA ILE A 38 -12.44 3.45 -0.08
C ILE A 38 -12.40 2.46 1.09
N LEU A 39 -11.33 2.48 1.90
CA LEU A 39 -11.24 1.63 3.09
C LEU A 39 -12.34 1.94 4.11
N ARG A 40 -12.62 3.24 4.36
CA ARG A 40 -13.67 3.66 5.29
C ARG A 40 -15.07 3.31 4.78
N ASP A 41 -15.31 3.43 3.49
CA ASP A 41 -16.58 3.03 2.86
C ASP A 41 -16.84 1.52 2.97
N LYS A 42 -15.79 0.72 3.18
CA LYS A 42 -15.85 -0.73 3.47
C LYS A 42 -15.77 -1.04 4.97
N ASP A 43 -15.97 -0.05 5.83
CA ASP A 43 -15.92 -0.16 7.30
C ASP A 43 -14.55 -0.62 7.87
N ILE A 44 -13.47 -0.47 7.09
CA ILE A 44 -12.10 -0.71 7.54
C ILE A 44 -11.55 0.59 8.13
N ARG A 45 -11.75 0.76 9.44
CA ARG A 45 -11.43 2.03 10.14
C ARG A 45 -10.05 2.06 10.79
N GLU A 46 -9.50 0.91 11.16
CA GLU A 46 -8.16 0.81 11.70
C GLU A 46 -7.14 0.81 10.55
N ILE A 47 -6.76 2.02 10.14
CA ILE A 47 -5.85 2.27 9.02
C ILE A 47 -4.51 2.73 9.58
N VAL A 48 -3.46 1.93 9.36
CA VAL A 48 -2.08 2.24 9.71
C VAL A 48 -1.33 2.68 8.45
N VAL A 49 -0.84 3.91 8.45
CA VAL A 49 -0.03 4.46 7.36
C VAL A 49 1.43 4.51 7.79
N VAL A 50 2.30 3.79 7.07
CA VAL A 50 3.73 3.82 7.30
C VAL A 50 4.33 4.97 6.49
N VAL A 51 4.87 5.97 7.19
CA VAL A 51 5.43 7.20 6.62
C VAL A 51 6.95 7.25 6.77
N GLY A 52 7.57 8.08 5.93
CA GLY A 52 9.02 8.23 5.83
C GLY A 52 9.35 9.61 5.27
N PHE A 53 9.60 9.67 3.96
CA PHE A 53 9.83 10.94 3.26
C PHE A 53 8.66 11.91 3.45
N LYS A 54 8.97 13.15 3.89
CA LYS A 54 7.99 14.22 4.15
C LYS A 54 6.78 13.78 4.98
N LYS A 55 7.03 12.96 6.02
CA LYS A 55 5.99 12.43 6.92
C LYS A 55 5.03 13.51 7.44
N ASP A 56 5.55 14.69 7.80
CA ASP A 56 4.75 15.74 8.45
C ASP A 56 3.65 16.26 7.51
N VAL A 57 3.95 16.42 6.21
CA VAL A 57 2.97 16.81 5.18
C VAL A 57 1.85 15.77 5.04
N ILE A 58 2.20 14.48 5.11
CA ILE A 58 1.21 13.40 5.03
C ILE A 58 0.33 13.40 6.29
N MET A 59 0.95 13.55 7.47
CA MET A 59 0.27 13.53 8.77
C MET A 59 -0.67 14.71 8.96
N GLU A 60 -0.25 15.91 8.55
CA GLU A 60 -1.09 17.12 8.58
C GLU A 60 -2.31 17.00 7.66
N ARG A 61 -2.14 16.40 6.47
CA ARG A 61 -3.24 16.26 5.51
C ARG A 61 -4.26 15.18 5.90
N TYR A 62 -3.86 14.15 6.63
CA TYR A 62 -4.72 13.02 7.01
C TYR A 62 -4.68 12.67 8.51
N PRO A 63 -5.10 13.57 9.42
CA PRO A 63 -4.97 13.36 10.87
C PRO A 63 -5.82 12.19 11.43
N GLY A 64 -6.76 11.64 10.66
CA GLY A 64 -7.71 10.61 11.09
C GLY A 64 -7.27 9.17 10.88
N VAL A 65 -5.96 8.89 10.78
CA VAL A 65 -5.39 7.54 10.65
C VAL A 65 -4.21 7.35 11.60
N ILE A 66 -3.80 6.11 11.82
CA ILE A 66 -2.68 5.77 12.70
C ILE A 66 -1.39 5.83 11.89
N TYR A 67 -0.33 6.41 12.46
CA TYR A 67 0.95 6.51 11.79
C TYR A 67 2.03 5.62 12.41
N ARG A 68 2.89 5.09 11.54
CA ARG A 68 4.18 4.49 11.90
C ARG A 68 5.28 5.15 11.07
N TYR A 69 6.34 5.58 11.74
CA TYR A 69 7.47 6.19 11.05
C TYR A 69 8.56 5.16 10.81
N ASN A 70 8.97 4.99 9.55
CA ASN A 70 10.18 4.26 9.20
C ASN A 70 11.35 5.27 9.02
N PRO A 71 12.23 5.45 10.02
CA PRO A 71 13.37 6.38 9.90
C PRO A 71 14.40 5.93 8.87
N LEU A 72 14.44 4.65 8.54
CA LEU A 72 15.38 4.06 7.61
C LEU A 72 14.76 3.86 6.23
N TYR A 73 13.69 4.61 5.88
CA TYR A 73 12.98 4.47 4.60
C TYR A 73 13.87 4.61 3.36
N HIS A 74 15.02 5.28 3.49
CA HIS A 74 15.99 5.50 2.42
C HIS A 74 17.02 4.35 2.27
N MET A 75 17.18 3.51 3.32
CA MET A 75 18.09 2.35 3.31
C MET A 75 17.35 1.01 3.28
N THR A 76 16.03 1.03 3.47
CA THR A 76 15.19 -0.16 3.59
C THR A 76 14.20 -0.24 2.44
N ASN A 77 13.64 -1.42 2.23
CA ASN A 77 12.63 -1.66 1.22
C ASN A 77 11.22 -1.73 1.84
N THR A 78 10.24 -1.99 0.97
CA THR A 78 8.83 -2.12 1.33
C THR A 78 8.57 -3.17 2.41
N SER A 79 9.32 -4.28 2.45
CA SER A 79 9.07 -5.34 3.44
C SER A 79 9.43 -4.93 4.87
N LYS A 80 10.46 -4.11 5.07
CA LYS A 80 10.77 -3.56 6.40
C LYS A 80 9.65 -2.64 6.91
N SER A 81 9.11 -1.79 6.04
CA SER A 81 7.97 -0.94 6.37
C SER A 81 6.72 -1.76 6.71
N LEU A 82 6.45 -2.83 5.96
CA LEU A 82 5.35 -3.75 6.24
C LEU A 82 5.50 -4.43 7.61
N MET A 83 6.67 -5.01 7.89
CA MET A 83 6.95 -5.65 9.17
C MET A 83 6.73 -4.69 10.35
N MET A 84 7.22 -3.45 10.25
CA MET A 84 6.99 -2.44 11.28
C MET A 84 5.51 -2.11 11.53
N ALA A 85 4.67 -2.17 10.49
CA ALA A 85 3.24 -1.98 10.65
C ALA A 85 2.59 -3.18 11.32
N LEU A 86 2.90 -4.39 10.85
CA LEU A 86 2.35 -5.65 11.35
C LEU A 86 2.73 -5.91 12.82
N ASP A 87 3.97 -5.59 13.22
CA ASP A 87 4.42 -5.68 14.62
C ASP A 87 3.67 -4.73 15.56
N SER A 88 2.92 -3.77 15.01
CA SER A 88 2.31 -2.68 15.75
C SER A 88 0.78 -2.71 15.81
N ILE A 89 0.19 -3.77 15.26
CA ILE A 89 -1.25 -4.06 15.27
C ILE A 89 -1.49 -5.44 15.86
N ASP A 90 -2.65 -5.65 16.47
CA ASP A 90 -3.00 -6.98 16.97
C ASP A 90 -3.14 -7.98 15.81
N PRO A 91 -2.89 -9.28 16.04
CA PRO A 91 -3.14 -10.31 15.03
C PRO A 91 -4.57 -10.28 14.48
N GLY A 92 -4.73 -10.52 13.18
CA GLY A 92 -6.02 -10.60 12.51
C GLY A 92 -5.96 -10.19 11.03
N ASP A 93 -7.10 -10.29 10.35
CA ASP A 93 -7.19 -10.00 8.91
C ASP A 93 -6.76 -8.57 8.60
N THR A 94 -5.78 -8.45 7.70
CA THR A 94 -5.13 -7.19 7.36
C THR A 94 -4.98 -7.07 5.85
N VAL A 95 -5.52 -5.97 5.30
CA VAL A 95 -5.30 -5.58 3.91
C VAL A 95 -4.02 -4.74 3.83
N TRP A 96 -3.12 -5.09 2.92
CA TRP A 96 -1.90 -4.34 2.66
C TRP A 96 -1.98 -3.63 1.30
N LEU A 97 -1.72 -2.31 1.30
CA LEU A 97 -1.68 -1.45 0.13
C LEU A 97 -0.33 -0.74 0.00
N ASN A 98 0.11 -0.51 -1.25
CA ASN A 98 1.20 0.43 -1.55
C ASN A 98 0.59 1.82 -1.75
N GLY A 99 1.10 2.82 -1.03
CA GLY A 99 0.52 4.17 -1.00
C GLY A 99 0.67 4.97 -2.30
N ASP A 100 1.43 4.48 -3.27
CA ASP A 100 1.62 5.08 -4.59
C ASP A 100 0.83 4.38 -5.72
N VAL A 101 -0.06 3.44 -5.36
CA VAL A 101 -0.91 2.71 -6.30
C VAL A 101 -2.36 3.16 -6.16
N PHE A 102 -2.98 3.59 -7.26
CA PHE A 102 -4.41 3.91 -7.25
C PHE A 102 -5.25 2.66 -6.92
N LEU A 103 -6.27 2.83 -6.07
CA LEU A 103 -7.13 1.75 -5.63
C LEU A 103 -8.53 1.93 -6.22
N GLU A 104 -9.02 0.89 -6.87
CA GLU A 104 -10.42 0.77 -7.30
C GLU A 104 -11.21 -0.03 -6.25
N PRO A 105 -12.44 0.39 -5.88
CA PRO A 105 -13.26 -0.31 -4.89
C PRO A 105 -13.47 -1.80 -5.20
N GLU A 106 -13.65 -2.14 -6.47
CA GLU A 106 -13.89 -3.50 -6.96
C GLU A 106 -12.69 -4.42 -6.71
N VAL A 107 -11.47 -3.88 -6.73
CA VAL A 107 -10.26 -4.62 -6.41
C VAL A 107 -10.22 -4.96 -4.92
N LEU A 108 -10.57 -4.00 -4.07
CA LEU A 108 -10.65 -4.25 -2.63
C LEU A 108 -11.72 -5.30 -2.30
N GLU A 109 -12.91 -5.19 -2.89
CA GLU A 109 -14.00 -6.16 -2.69
C GLU A 109 -13.58 -7.60 -3.07
N ARG A 110 -12.90 -7.76 -4.21
CA ARG A 110 -12.40 -9.06 -4.66
C ARG A 110 -11.35 -9.65 -3.73
N VAL A 111 -10.45 -8.81 -3.19
CA VAL A 111 -9.41 -9.27 -2.24
C VAL A 111 -10.04 -9.67 -0.91
N VAL A 112 -10.96 -8.85 -0.38
CA VAL A 112 -11.63 -9.09 0.92
C VAL A 112 -12.57 -10.29 0.89
N SER A 113 -13.16 -10.60 -0.25
CA SER A 113 -14.04 -11.77 -0.42
C SER A 113 -13.30 -13.09 -0.68
N GLY A 114 -11.99 -13.05 -0.89
CA GLY A 114 -11.19 -14.24 -1.13
C GLY A 114 -10.87 -15.01 0.16
N GLU A 115 -10.68 -16.32 0.04
CA GLU A 115 -10.35 -17.18 1.18
C GLU A 115 -8.83 -17.28 1.39
N GLY A 116 -8.39 -17.13 2.64
CA GLY A 116 -6.98 -17.22 3.03
C GLY A 116 -6.14 -16.02 2.61
N ASN A 117 -4.87 -16.25 2.26
CA ASN A 117 -3.96 -15.19 1.83
C ASN A 117 -4.14 -14.90 0.34
N VAL A 118 -4.56 -13.67 0.02
CA VAL A 118 -4.87 -13.24 -1.35
C VAL A 118 -4.01 -12.04 -1.73
N ILE A 119 -3.62 -11.96 -2.99
CA ILE A 119 -2.92 -10.81 -3.58
C ILE A 119 -3.55 -10.46 -4.93
N ALA A 120 -3.83 -9.17 -5.13
CA ALA A 120 -4.28 -8.67 -6.42
C ALA A 120 -3.09 -8.62 -7.40
N VAL A 121 -3.26 -9.23 -8.57
CA VAL A 121 -2.24 -9.28 -9.62
C VAL A 121 -2.76 -8.76 -10.94
N ASN A 122 -1.90 -8.07 -11.69
CA ASN A 122 -2.16 -7.74 -13.09
C ASN A 122 -1.60 -8.87 -13.99
N ARG A 123 -2.35 -9.26 -15.03
CA ARG A 123 -1.94 -10.27 -16.02
C ARG A 123 -1.31 -9.67 -17.28
N ALA A 124 -1.13 -8.35 -17.32
CA ALA A 124 -0.43 -7.67 -18.40
C ALA A 124 1.03 -8.13 -18.51
N LYS A 125 1.62 -7.97 -19.69
CA LYS A 125 3.02 -8.30 -19.93
C LYS A 125 3.91 -7.33 -19.15
N CYS A 126 4.78 -7.88 -18.30
CA CYS A 126 5.67 -7.08 -17.47
C CYS A 126 6.86 -6.53 -18.24
N ASN A 127 7.35 -5.36 -17.82
CA ASN A 127 8.69 -4.87 -18.17
C ASN A 127 9.74 -5.36 -17.16
N ASP A 128 11.02 -5.06 -17.41
CA ASP A 128 12.13 -5.53 -16.56
C ASP A 128 12.20 -4.87 -15.17
N GLU A 129 11.51 -3.74 -14.96
CA GLU A 129 11.48 -3.07 -13.67
C GLU A 129 10.32 -3.52 -12.75
N GLU A 130 9.37 -4.26 -13.30
CA GLU A 130 8.15 -4.69 -12.63
C GLU A 130 8.36 -5.95 -11.80
N VAL A 131 7.63 -6.01 -10.69
CA VAL A 131 7.56 -7.21 -9.86
C VAL A 131 6.69 -8.24 -10.58
N ARG A 132 7.25 -9.41 -10.82
CA ARG A 132 6.60 -10.56 -11.44
C ARG A 132 6.18 -11.56 -10.37
N TYR A 133 5.22 -12.40 -10.72
CA TYR A 133 4.83 -13.54 -9.89
C TYR A 133 4.84 -14.81 -10.73
N ARG A 134 5.06 -15.94 -10.07
CA ARG A 134 4.93 -17.27 -10.66
C ARG A 134 3.88 -18.05 -9.90
N THR A 135 3.08 -18.81 -10.64
CA THR A 135 2.09 -19.72 -10.07
C THR A 135 2.56 -21.17 -10.14
N GLY A 136 2.13 -21.96 -9.16
CA GLY A 136 2.20 -23.42 -9.21
C GLY A 136 1.10 -24.00 -10.11
N ALA A 137 1.09 -25.33 -10.23
CA ALA A 137 0.08 -26.04 -11.03
C ALA A 137 -1.35 -25.89 -10.48
N ASP A 138 -1.49 -25.58 -9.20
CA ASP A 138 -2.76 -25.33 -8.51
C ASP A 138 -3.23 -23.86 -8.59
N GLY A 139 -2.50 -23.02 -9.33
CA GLY A 139 -2.81 -21.59 -9.49
C GLY A 139 -2.41 -20.72 -8.30
N ARG A 140 -1.78 -21.27 -7.25
CA ARG A 140 -1.27 -20.48 -6.12
C ARG A 140 0.05 -19.80 -6.46
N ILE A 141 0.27 -18.61 -5.91
CA ILE A 141 1.53 -17.89 -6.08
C ILE A 141 2.61 -18.57 -5.24
N VAL A 142 3.69 -18.95 -5.91
CA VAL A 142 4.85 -19.61 -5.31
C VAL A 142 6.06 -18.69 -5.20
N GLU A 143 6.05 -17.57 -5.93
CA GLU A 143 7.18 -16.65 -6.00
C GLU A 143 6.72 -15.25 -6.42
N ILE A 144 7.33 -14.23 -5.83
CA ILE A 144 7.19 -12.82 -6.18
C ILE A 144 8.58 -12.21 -6.20
N SER A 145 9.06 -11.78 -7.38
CA SER A 145 10.44 -11.31 -7.59
C SER A 145 10.52 -10.24 -8.67
N LYS A 146 11.61 -9.46 -8.67
CA LYS A 146 11.96 -8.60 -9.82
C LYS A 146 12.85 -9.34 -10.84
N SER A 147 13.62 -10.31 -10.36
CA SER A 147 14.47 -11.21 -11.15
C SER A 147 13.67 -12.33 -11.77
#